data_AF-A0A965HJA7-F1
#
_entry.id   AF-A0A965HJA7-F1
#
_cell.length_a   1.000
_cell.length_b   1.000
_cell.length_c   1.000
_cell.angle_alpha   90.00
_cell.angle_beta   90.00
_cell.angle_gamma   90.00
#
_symmetry.space_group_name_H-M   'P 1'
#
loop_
_entity.id
_entity.type
_entity.pdbx_description
1 polymer ?
#
loop_
_entity_poly.entity_id
_entity_poly.type
_entity_poly.pdbx_seq_one_letter_code
_entity_poly.pdbx_strand_id
1 'polypeptide(L)'
;MFFLGRRQIFFGLGVAVMGVFLMQVQVGAQIPDREEDAAPEREMMEERTAEAARGAKEKALVLTGYVDTTYMYNFGPGTATSPIDFANDTIPKGDFNLSALWLRLDKPLNRENILEAGFQAGFMLGEDATLYAAAGSANQPSGPDSNALYVGEAFAKFWVPEAQMEMWVGKFQSVIGYETIWRPDNPCITFGIADAFMPQDNTGFLAIFTPDPLCDVGVGLGNCSGESNDLASFGAGDEAAIFSYLILRSPKDNARLQPGFYATPWGTHGSNARVALDQNSYYAWNLIGDWSPLFAEDRWKLTFN
;
A
#
# COMPACT_ATOMS: atom_id res chain seq x y z
N MET A 1 -35.74 -11.63 -48.17
CA MET A 1 -34.87 -12.69 -47.62
C MET A 1 -33.72 -12.00 -46.90
N PHE A 2 -33.67 -12.13 -45.58
CA PHE A 2 -32.59 -11.85 -44.60
C PHE A 2 -31.97 -10.44 -44.42
N PHE A 3 -32.39 -9.79 -43.32
CA PHE A 3 -31.66 -9.28 -42.15
C PHE A 3 -30.26 -8.62 -42.23
N LEU A 4 -30.20 -7.49 -41.50
CA LEU A 4 -29.06 -6.88 -40.79
C LEU A 4 -28.18 -7.88 -40.01
N GLY A 5 -26.86 -7.64 -39.95
CA GLY A 5 -25.93 -8.23 -38.97
C GLY A 5 -24.54 -7.60 -39.05
N ARG A 6 -24.20 -6.63 -38.20
CA ARG A 6 -23.51 -6.75 -36.89
C ARG A 6 -22.06 -7.26 -36.99
N ARG A 7 -21.13 -6.34 -36.69
CA ARG A 7 -19.73 -6.59 -36.33
C ARG A 7 -19.64 -7.38 -35.02
N GLN A 8 -18.74 -8.34 -35.04
CA GLN A 8 -18.20 -9.22 -34.00
C GLN A 8 -16.73 -9.40 -34.46
N ILE A 9 -15.63 -9.43 -33.71
CA ILE A 9 -15.23 -9.94 -32.38
C ILE A 9 -13.88 -9.18 -32.11
N PHE A 10 -13.45 -8.79 -30.92
CA PHE A 10 -12.67 -9.57 -29.94
C PHE A 10 -12.35 -8.69 -28.73
N PHE A 11 -12.89 -9.03 -27.57
CA PHE A 11 -12.20 -8.89 -26.28
C PHE A 11 -12.93 -9.84 -25.33
N GLY A 12 -12.27 -10.96 -25.05
CA GLY A 12 -12.78 -11.98 -24.15
C GLY A 12 -11.61 -12.54 -23.37
N LEU A 13 -11.54 -12.21 -22.08
CA LEU A 13 -11.24 -13.13 -20.98
C LEU A 13 -11.34 -12.33 -19.68
N GLY A 14 -12.16 -12.78 -18.73
CA GLY A 14 -12.04 -12.31 -17.35
C GLY A 14 -13.30 -11.77 -16.67
N VAL A 15 -14.50 -12.29 -16.93
CA VAL A 15 -15.60 -12.22 -15.94
C VAL A 15 -16.48 -13.46 -16.10
N ALA A 16 -16.35 -14.41 -15.18
CA ALA A 16 -17.23 -15.57 -15.12
C ALA A 16 -17.41 -16.08 -13.69
N VAL A 17 -17.90 -15.23 -12.77
CA VAL A 17 -18.74 -15.65 -11.64
C VAL A 17 -19.56 -14.44 -11.17
N MET A 18 -20.84 -14.38 -11.53
CA MET A 18 -21.98 -13.84 -10.75
C MET A 18 -23.10 -13.48 -11.72
N GLY A 19 -24.00 -14.44 -11.94
CA GLY A 19 -25.33 -14.19 -12.45
C GLY A 19 -26.35 -14.55 -11.38
N VAL A 20 -27.47 -13.82 -11.42
CA VAL A 20 -28.80 -14.09 -10.84
C VAL A 20 -29.20 -13.12 -9.70
N PHE A 21 -30.40 -12.53 -9.89
CA PHE A 21 -31.14 -11.50 -9.12
C PHE A 21 -30.76 -10.04 -9.48
N LEU A 22 -31.60 -9.17 -10.06
CA LEU A 22 -33.04 -8.92 -9.91
C LEU A 22 -33.67 -8.36 -11.21
N MET A 23 -34.87 -8.83 -11.55
CA MET A 23 -35.88 -8.08 -12.29
C MET A 23 -36.69 -7.23 -11.30
N GLN A 24 -37.02 -5.98 -11.65
CA GLN A 24 -38.39 -5.40 -11.67
C GLN A 24 -38.33 -3.87 -11.89
N VAL A 25 -38.86 -3.41 -13.04
CA VAL A 25 -40.06 -2.55 -13.20
C VAL A 25 -39.76 -1.04 -13.20
N GLN A 26 -39.83 -0.45 -14.40
CA GLN A 26 -40.07 0.97 -14.66
C GLN A 26 -41.56 1.28 -14.49
N VAL A 27 -41.89 2.37 -13.80
CA VAL A 27 -43.07 3.20 -14.10
C VAL A 27 -42.69 4.66 -13.89
N GLY A 28 -42.75 5.45 -14.97
CA GLY A 28 -42.70 6.90 -14.91
C GLY A 28 -44.10 7.49 -14.80
N ALA A 29 -44.22 8.62 -14.11
CA ALA A 29 -45.32 9.55 -14.24
C ALA A 29 -44.81 10.98 -13.97
N GLN A 30 -44.88 11.84 -14.99
CA GLN A 30 -44.70 13.29 -14.94
C GLN A 30 -46.08 13.96 -14.82
N ILE A 31 -46.28 14.87 -13.86
CA ILE A 31 -47.25 16.01 -13.93
C ILE A 31 -46.74 17.13 -12.97
N PRO A 32 -47.13 18.42 -13.10
CA PRO A 32 -46.25 19.56 -13.42
C PRO A 32 -46.03 20.55 -12.24
N ASP A 33 -45.16 21.51 -12.49
CA ASP A 33 -44.65 22.51 -11.54
C ASP A 33 -45.73 23.43 -10.92
N ARG A 34 -45.57 23.69 -9.62
CA ARG A 34 -46.24 24.76 -8.87
C ARG A 34 -45.15 25.69 -8.33
N GLU A 35 -45.10 26.91 -8.84
CA GLU A 35 -44.34 28.02 -8.25
C GLU A 35 -44.87 28.28 -6.84
N GLU A 36 -44.09 27.96 -5.81
CA GLU A 36 -44.31 28.45 -4.45
C GLU A 36 -42.96 28.56 -3.71
N ASP A 37 -42.64 29.82 -3.41
CA ASP A 37 -41.65 30.33 -2.47
C ASP A 37 -40.15 30.16 -2.81
N ALA A 38 -39.43 31.28 -2.78
CA ALA A 38 -37.96 31.37 -2.90
C ALA A 38 -37.24 31.27 -1.53
N ALA A 39 -37.97 30.90 -0.47
CA ALA A 39 -37.44 30.60 0.86
C ALA A 39 -36.95 29.15 1.06
N PRO A 40 -37.63 28.09 0.57
CA PRO A 40 -37.19 26.71 0.74
C PRO A 40 -35.92 26.38 -0.05
N GLU A 41 -35.65 27.05 -1.18
CA GLU A 41 -34.37 26.86 -1.90
C GLU A 41 -33.18 27.41 -1.13
N ARG A 42 -33.34 28.51 -0.39
CA ARG A 42 -32.26 29.07 0.45
C ARG A 42 -32.02 28.21 1.69
N GLU A 43 -33.08 27.75 2.35
CA GLU A 43 -32.94 26.84 3.49
C GLU A 43 -32.40 25.47 3.05
N MET A 44 -32.83 24.92 1.91
CA MET A 44 -32.23 23.71 1.33
C MET A 44 -30.80 23.93 0.84
N MET A 45 -30.45 25.12 0.31
CA MET A 45 -29.06 25.45 -0.02
C MET A 45 -28.22 25.63 1.22
N GLU A 46 -28.74 26.24 2.28
CA GLU A 46 -28.04 26.40 3.56
C GLU A 46 -27.90 25.06 4.27
N GLU A 47 -28.90 24.18 4.20
CA GLU A 47 -28.85 22.81 4.71
C GLU A 47 -27.92 21.93 3.87
N ARG A 48 -27.92 22.04 2.53
CA ARG A 48 -26.93 21.40 1.65
C ARG A 48 -25.53 21.96 1.85
N THR A 49 -25.39 23.26 2.11
CA THR A 49 -24.10 23.89 2.40
C THR A 49 -23.65 23.53 3.80
N ALA A 50 -24.56 23.33 4.75
CA ALA A 50 -24.30 22.87 6.11
C ALA A 50 -24.02 21.36 6.15
N GLU A 51 -24.66 20.54 5.31
CA GLU A 51 -24.33 19.13 5.07
C GLU A 51 -23.00 19.01 4.33
N ALA A 52 -22.75 19.82 3.31
CA ALA A 52 -21.44 19.90 2.67
C ALA A 52 -20.37 20.39 3.65
N ALA A 53 -20.68 21.31 4.56
CA ALA A 53 -19.78 21.78 5.60
C ALA A 53 -19.62 20.80 6.77
N ARG A 54 -20.64 19.97 7.06
CA ARG A 54 -20.59 18.87 8.04
C ARG A 54 -19.82 17.67 7.47
N GLY A 55 -20.03 17.32 6.20
CA GLY A 55 -19.23 16.35 5.45
C GLY A 55 -17.79 16.83 5.23
N ALA A 56 -17.57 18.14 5.05
CA ALA A 56 -16.23 18.73 5.03
C ALA A 56 -15.54 18.74 6.41
N LYS A 57 -16.31 18.66 7.50
CA LYS A 57 -15.77 18.54 8.87
C LYS A 57 -15.29 17.12 9.22
N GLU A 58 -15.66 16.09 8.44
CA GLU A 58 -15.33 14.70 8.78
C GLU A 58 -14.05 14.15 8.13
N LYS A 59 -13.35 14.88 7.25
CA LYS A 59 -12.11 14.38 6.61
C LYS A 59 -11.03 15.46 6.54
N ALA A 60 -10.56 15.84 7.72
CA ALA A 60 -9.35 16.64 7.85
C ALA A 60 -8.14 15.88 7.27
N LEU A 61 -7.22 16.62 6.66
CA LEU A 61 -5.87 16.13 6.39
C LEU A 61 -5.27 15.60 7.70
N VAL A 62 -4.80 14.37 7.67
CA VAL A 62 -4.20 13.69 8.82
C VAL A 62 -2.70 13.73 8.68
N LEU A 63 -2.00 14.36 9.64
CA LEU A 63 -0.55 14.30 9.76
C LEU A 63 -0.20 13.30 10.86
N THR A 64 0.55 12.26 10.52
CA THR A 64 1.05 11.22 11.43
C THR A 64 2.54 11.08 11.28
N GLY A 65 3.19 10.42 12.23
CA GLY A 65 4.63 10.21 12.18
C GLY A 65 5.16 9.61 13.47
N TYR A 66 6.43 9.23 13.43
CA TYR A 66 7.17 8.78 14.60
C TYR A 66 8.62 9.30 14.54
N VAL A 67 9.26 9.30 15.71
CA VAL A 67 10.69 9.54 15.85
C VAL A 67 11.28 8.33 16.54
N ASP A 68 12.30 7.74 15.94
CA ASP A 68 13.09 6.65 16.48
C ASP A 68 14.56 7.08 16.60
N THR A 69 15.06 6.99 17.82
CA THR A 69 16.45 7.27 18.17
C THR A 69 16.98 6.05 18.91
N THR A 70 18.07 5.49 18.41
CA THR A 70 18.62 4.25 18.95
C THR A 70 20.02 4.47 19.49
N TYR A 71 20.36 3.69 20.52
CA TYR A 71 21.74 3.45 20.90
C TYR A 71 21.96 1.95 20.86
N MET A 72 22.87 1.52 20.00
CA MET A 72 23.27 0.11 19.90
C MET A 72 24.74 0.01 20.22
N TYR A 73 25.15 -1.10 20.84
CA TYR A 73 26.55 -1.43 21.05
C TYR A 73 26.81 -2.88 20.65
N ASN A 74 27.52 -3.07 19.53
CA ASN A 74 27.89 -4.39 19.03
C ASN A 74 29.25 -4.82 19.61
N PHE A 75 29.21 -5.87 20.44
CA PHE A 75 30.40 -6.45 21.10
C PHE A 75 31.29 -7.29 20.16
N GLY A 76 30.98 -7.33 18.87
CA GLY A 76 31.72 -8.09 17.87
C GLY A 76 33.04 -7.44 17.44
N PRO A 77 33.97 -8.21 16.85
CA PRO A 77 35.12 -7.63 16.18
C PRO A 77 34.66 -6.71 15.06
N GLY A 78 35.43 -5.65 14.79
CA GLY A 78 35.20 -4.58 13.80
C GLY A 78 34.96 -5.00 12.33
N THR A 79 34.75 -6.29 12.10
CA THR A 79 34.82 -7.00 10.83
C THR A 79 33.61 -7.90 10.60
N ALA A 80 32.63 -7.93 11.52
CA ALA A 80 31.38 -8.65 11.31
C ALA A 80 30.48 -7.86 10.35
N THR A 81 30.80 -7.92 9.05
CA THR A 81 29.91 -7.46 7.99
C THR A 81 28.97 -8.61 7.66
N SER A 82 27.80 -8.68 8.31
CA SER A 82 26.70 -9.47 7.77
C SER A 82 26.03 -8.60 6.72
N PRO A 83 26.21 -8.85 5.41
CA PRO A 83 25.59 -8.02 4.37
C PRO A 83 24.07 -8.17 4.29
N ILE A 84 23.49 -8.99 5.18
CA ILE A 84 22.09 -9.40 5.17
C ILE A 84 21.29 -8.68 6.26
N ASP A 85 21.95 -8.17 7.30
CA ASP A 85 21.29 -7.41 8.37
C ASP A 85 21.28 -5.90 8.04
N PHE A 86 20.48 -5.11 8.75
CA PHE A 86 20.51 -3.64 8.58
C PHE A 86 21.91 -3.13 8.92
N ALA A 87 22.51 -2.35 8.00
CA ALA A 87 23.90 -1.93 8.15
C ALA A 87 24.11 -1.19 9.49
N ASN A 88 23.14 -0.36 9.88
CA ASN A 88 23.14 0.41 11.12
C ASN A 88 23.08 -0.51 12.35
N ASP A 89 22.38 -1.65 12.24
CA ASP A 89 22.20 -2.62 13.32
C ASP A 89 23.45 -3.50 13.54
N THR A 90 24.40 -3.50 12.61
CA THR A 90 25.62 -4.35 12.66
C THR A 90 26.93 -3.59 12.80
N ILE A 91 26.90 -2.25 12.88
CA ILE A 91 28.12 -1.45 13.04
C ILE A 91 28.83 -1.82 14.35
N PRO A 92 30.12 -2.21 14.30
CA PRO A 92 30.88 -2.57 15.50
C PRO A 92 31.03 -1.40 16.48
N LYS A 93 31.11 -1.72 17.79
CA LYS A 93 31.06 -0.74 18.89
C LYS A 93 29.68 -0.09 18.94
N GLY A 94 29.56 1.07 19.59
CA GLY A 94 28.27 1.72 19.72
C GLY A 94 28.23 3.13 19.21
N ASP A 95 27.02 3.52 18.81
CA ASP A 95 26.69 4.80 18.22
C ASP A 95 25.28 5.25 18.64
N PHE A 96 25.08 6.56 18.66
CA PHE A 96 23.78 7.19 18.92
C PHE A 96 23.20 7.69 17.59
N ASN A 97 22.08 7.12 17.18
CA ASN A 97 21.60 7.28 15.81
C ASN A 97 20.19 7.87 15.82
N LEU A 98 19.93 8.79 14.88
CA LEU A 98 18.56 9.06 14.44
C LEU A 98 18.21 7.99 13.42
N SER A 99 17.62 6.87 13.87
CA SER A 99 17.24 5.77 13.00
C SER A 99 16.22 6.24 11.97
N ALA A 100 15.12 6.83 12.43
CA ALA A 100 14.11 7.38 11.54
C ALA A 100 13.28 8.50 12.18
N LEU A 101 13.08 9.59 11.44
CA LEU A 101 11.95 10.49 11.59
C LEU A 101 11.02 10.23 10.40
N TRP A 102 9.85 9.67 10.66
CA TRP A 102 8.82 9.45 9.65
C TRP A 102 7.71 10.49 9.78
N LEU A 103 7.35 11.12 8.67
CA LEU A 103 6.21 12.03 8.57
C LEU A 103 5.32 11.61 7.41
N ARG A 104 4.02 11.47 7.69
CA ARG A 104 3.02 11.05 6.71
C ARG A 104 1.80 11.95 6.73
N LEU A 105 1.49 12.53 5.58
CA LEU A 105 0.30 13.31 5.31
C LEU A 105 -0.71 12.45 4.54
N ASP A 106 -1.93 12.36 5.05
CA ASP A 106 -2.99 11.56 4.46
C ASP A 106 -4.28 12.37 4.26
N LYS A 107 -4.86 12.27 3.06
CA LYS A 107 -6.27 12.58 2.84
C LYS A 107 -7.02 11.25 2.70
N PRO A 108 -7.77 10.80 3.73
CA PRO A 108 -8.48 9.53 3.69
C PRO A 108 -9.65 9.57 2.71
N LEU A 109 -10.01 8.41 2.16
CA LEU A 109 -11.17 8.28 1.28
C LEU A 109 -12.50 8.38 2.04
N ASN A 110 -13.54 8.84 1.34
CA ASN A 110 -14.92 8.68 1.74
C ASN A 110 -15.63 7.64 0.91
N ARG A 111 -15.89 6.49 1.53
CA ARG A 111 -16.60 5.39 0.87
C ARG A 111 -18.10 5.65 0.71
N GLU A 112 -18.64 6.65 1.40
CA GLU A 112 -20.03 7.07 1.27
C GLU A 112 -20.29 7.92 0.01
N ASN A 113 -19.23 8.50 -0.58
CA ASN A 113 -19.34 9.32 -1.78
C ASN A 113 -19.32 8.46 -3.05
N ILE A 114 -19.96 8.96 -4.11
CA ILE A 114 -20.09 8.26 -5.42
C ILE A 114 -18.74 8.17 -6.16
N LEU A 115 -17.85 9.13 -5.95
CA LEU A 115 -16.48 9.09 -6.46
C LEU A 115 -15.65 10.03 -5.59
N GLU A 116 -14.68 9.50 -4.85
CA GLU A 116 -13.81 10.29 -3.97
C GLU A 116 -12.35 10.02 -4.31
N ALA A 117 -11.55 11.09 -4.20
CA ALA A 117 -10.11 11.00 -4.33
C ALA A 117 -9.42 11.41 -3.03
N GLY A 118 -8.45 10.60 -2.61
CA GLY A 118 -7.54 10.84 -1.50
C GLY A 118 -6.10 10.83 -1.98
N PHE A 119 -5.17 11.02 -1.07
CA PHE A 119 -3.75 10.82 -1.33
C PHE A 119 -3.02 10.49 -0.03
N GLN A 120 -1.83 9.92 -0.17
CA GLN A 120 -0.91 9.68 0.94
C GLN A 120 0.51 10.04 0.48
N ALA A 121 1.20 10.80 1.32
CA ALA A 121 2.58 11.21 1.10
C ALA A 121 3.39 11.00 2.38
N GLY A 122 4.49 10.25 2.27
CA GLY A 122 5.30 9.79 3.40
C GLY A 122 6.78 10.03 3.15
N PHE A 123 7.45 10.64 4.13
CA PHE A 123 8.86 11.04 4.07
C PHE A 123 9.60 10.52 5.29
N MET A 124 10.80 9.98 5.07
CA MET A 124 11.71 9.52 6.12
C MET A 124 12.98 10.36 6.10
N LEU A 125 13.41 10.79 7.28
CA LEU A 125 14.73 11.35 7.55
C LEU A 125 15.49 10.43 8.51
N GLY A 126 16.82 10.44 8.46
CA GLY A 126 17.66 9.65 9.36
C GLY A 126 18.42 8.55 8.64
N GLU A 127 19.10 7.72 9.42
CA GLU A 127 20.02 6.74 8.86
C GLU A 127 19.32 5.63 8.08
N ASP A 128 18.09 5.25 8.45
CA ASP A 128 17.32 4.25 7.70
C ASP A 128 16.96 4.79 6.30
N ALA A 129 16.70 6.09 6.18
CA ALA A 129 16.43 6.75 4.90
C ALA A 129 17.61 6.62 3.92
N THR A 130 18.85 6.49 4.42
CA THR A 130 20.05 6.32 3.58
C THR A 130 19.98 5.01 2.79
N LEU A 131 19.60 3.92 3.46
CA LEU A 131 19.54 2.60 2.83
C LEU A 131 18.31 2.48 1.92
N TYR A 132 17.16 2.99 2.34
CA TYR A 132 15.94 2.95 1.51
C TYR A 132 16.01 3.86 0.28
N ALA A 133 16.68 5.03 0.37
CA ALA A 133 16.89 5.91 -0.79
C ALA A 133 17.87 5.32 -1.82
N ALA A 134 18.77 4.44 -1.39
CA ALA A 134 19.74 3.78 -2.24
C ALA A 134 19.33 2.36 -2.67
N ALA A 135 18.14 1.90 -2.27
CA ALA A 135 17.59 0.62 -2.71
C ALA A 135 17.57 0.59 -4.25
N GLY A 136 18.10 -0.48 -4.84
CA GLY A 136 18.22 -0.60 -6.29
C GLY A 136 19.35 0.17 -6.97
N SER A 137 20.05 1.05 -6.25
CA SER A 137 21.20 1.78 -6.81
C SER A 137 22.42 0.87 -6.96
N ALA A 138 23.09 0.95 -8.11
CA ALA A 138 24.42 0.36 -8.31
C ALA A 138 25.48 0.97 -7.37
N ASN A 139 25.23 2.19 -6.89
CA ASN A 139 26.08 2.89 -5.94
C ASN A 139 25.45 2.83 -4.56
N GLN A 140 25.88 1.84 -3.77
CA GLN A 140 25.49 1.74 -2.37
C GLN A 140 26.14 2.89 -1.55
N PRO A 141 25.43 3.42 -0.53
CA PRO A 141 25.94 4.51 0.28
C PRO A 141 27.14 4.05 1.10
N SER A 142 28.06 4.97 1.41
CA SER A 142 29.29 4.70 2.17
C SER A 142 29.07 4.48 3.68
N GLY A 143 27.88 4.06 4.07
CA GLY A 143 27.42 3.99 5.46
C GLY A 143 26.16 4.83 5.70
N PRO A 144 25.56 4.71 6.89
CA PRO A 144 24.41 5.52 7.27
C PRO A 144 24.71 7.02 7.35
N ASP A 145 23.74 7.83 6.94
CA ASP A 145 23.74 9.28 7.09
C ASP A 145 22.44 9.77 7.73
N SER A 146 22.53 10.34 8.93
CA SER A 146 21.40 10.92 9.64
C SER A 146 20.74 12.11 8.91
N ASN A 147 21.36 12.65 7.85
CA ASN A 147 20.81 13.72 7.01
C ASN A 147 20.11 13.22 5.75
N ALA A 148 20.06 11.91 5.51
CA ALA A 148 19.42 11.36 4.32
C ALA A 148 17.90 11.60 4.35
N LEU A 149 17.32 11.79 3.16
CA LEU A 149 15.89 11.90 2.92
C LEU A 149 15.44 10.81 1.97
N TYR A 150 14.34 10.17 2.31
CA TYR A 150 13.70 9.16 1.50
C TYR A 150 12.20 9.44 1.35
N VAL A 151 11.70 9.37 0.13
CA VAL A 151 10.25 9.44 -0.17
C VAL A 151 9.73 8.01 -0.21
N GLY A 152 9.11 7.56 0.88
CA GLY A 152 8.57 6.20 0.97
C GLY A 152 7.21 6.06 0.31
N GLU A 153 6.38 7.10 0.36
CA GLU A 153 5.02 7.04 -0.18
C GLU A 153 4.69 8.34 -0.90
N ALA A 154 4.07 8.22 -2.07
CA ALA A 154 3.53 9.32 -2.86
C ALA A 154 2.50 8.75 -3.85
N PHE A 155 1.25 8.60 -3.42
CA PHE A 155 0.20 7.99 -4.25
C PHE A 155 -1.17 8.65 -4.06
N ALA A 156 -1.95 8.61 -5.14
CA ALA A 156 -3.36 8.97 -5.13
C ALA A 156 -4.22 7.75 -4.80
N LYS A 157 -5.35 7.98 -4.13
CA LYS A 157 -6.34 6.96 -3.78
C LYS A 157 -7.66 7.31 -4.47
N PHE A 158 -8.35 6.33 -5.04
CA PHE A 158 -9.65 6.51 -5.66
C PHE A 158 -10.63 5.47 -5.12
N TRP A 159 -11.81 5.92 -4.72
CA TRP A 159 -12.92 5.02 -4.40
C TRP A 159 -13.84 4.88 -5.61
N VAL A 160 -14.07 3.63 -6.05
CA VAL A 160 -14.97 3.28 -7.15
C VAL A 160 -16.11 2.40 -6.58
N PRO A 161 -17.25 2.99 -6.19
CA PRO A 161 -18.32 2.26 -5.52
C PRO A 161 -18.93 1.14 -6.36
N GLU A 162 -19.04 1.32 -7.68
CA GLU A 162 -19.66 0.34 -8.58
C GLU A 162 -18.88 -0.98 -8.62
N ALA A 163 -17.58 -0.93 -8.38
CA ALA A 163 -16.70 -2.09 -8.31
C ALA A 163 -16.38 -2.51 -6.87
N GLN A 164 -16.88 -1.78 -5.86
CA GLN A 164 -16.46 -1.88 -4.45
C GLN A 164 -14.93 -1.91 -4.33
N MET A 165 -14.28 -1.01 -5.06
CA MET A 165 -12.84 -1.03 -5.28
C MET A 165 -12.19 0.26 -4.79
N GLU A 166 -11.13 0.10 -4.01
CA GLU A 166 -10.17 1.16 -3.73
C GLU A 166 -8.96 0.99 -4.64
N MET A 167 -8.60 2.04 -5.39
CA MET A 167 -7.47 2.02 -6.30
C MET A 167 -6.39 2.99 -5.84
N TRP A 168 -5.15 2.51 -5.72
CA TRP A 168 -3.97 3.31 -5.46
C TRP A 168 -3.16 3.47 -6.73
N VAL A 169 -2.61 4.66 -6.96
CA VAL A 169 -1.74 4.95 -8.11
C VAL A 169 -0.59 5.85 -7.66
N GLY A 170 0.66 5.39 -7.84
CA GLY A 170 1.86 6.11 -7.46
C GLY A 170 2.87 5.22 -6.74
N LYS A 171 3.68 5.82 -5.87
CA LYS A 171 4.65 5.12 -5.02
C LYS A 171 4.02 4.72 -3.69
N PHE A 172 4.01 3.44 -3.36
CA PHE A 172 3.48 2.90 -2.11
C PHE A 172 4.38 1.78 -1.56
N GLN A 173 4.33 1.58 -0.25
CA GLN A 173 5.05 0.50 0.42
C GLN A 173 4.55 -0.88 0.02
N SER A 174 5.30 -1.90 0.39
CA SER A 174 5.00 -3.27 0.01
C SER A 174 3.65 -3.73 0.50
N VAL A 175 2.94 -4.43 -0.39
CA VAL A 175 1.63 -5.03 -0.10
C VAL A 175 1.77 -6.41 0.55
N ILE A 176 2.99 -6.94 0.57
CA ILE A 176 3.39 -8.16 1.24
C ILE A 176 4.65 -7.89 2.07
N GLY A 177 4.78 -8.47 3.26
CA GLY A 177 5.90 -8.13 4.13
C GLY A 177 5.57 -8.45 5.57
N TYR A 178 6.45 -9.18 6.26
CA TYR A 178 6.33 -9.27 7.71
C TYR A 178 6.81 -8.00 8.39
N GLU A 179 8.04 -7.65 8.03
CA GLU A 179 8.72 -6.45 8.49
C GLU A 179 8.41 -5.35 7.49
N THR A 180 8.21 -4.16 8.02
CA THR A 180 7.91 -2.96 7.26
C THR A 180 9.04 -1.97 7.49
N ILE A 181 9.17 -0.99 6.60
CA ILE A 181 10.11 0.12 6.79
C ILE A 181 9.83 0.96 8.05
N TRP A 182 8.72 0.73 8.76
CA TRP A 182 8.39 1.42 10.01
C TRP A 182 8.81 0.57 11.20
N ARG A 183 9.92 0.94 11.83
CA ARG A 183 10.45 0.24 13.02
C ARG A 183 9.41 -0.01 14.13
N PRO A 184 8.51 0.94 14.48
CA PRO A 184 7.51 0.71 15.51
C PRO A 184 6.50 -0.41 15.20
N ASP A 185 6.30 -0.73 13.92
CA ASP A 185 5.37 -1.78 13.49
C ASP A 185 6.05 -3.16 13.48
N ASN A 186 7.37 -3.20 13.59
CA ASN A 186 8.14 -4.43 13.57
C ASN A 186 8.16 -5.08 14.97
N PRO A 187 8.16 -6.42 15.05
CA PRO A 187 8.17 -7.15 16.33
C PRO A 187 9.50 -7.04 17.08
N CYS A 188 10.56 -6.64 16.38
CA CYS A 188 11.93 -6.55 16.86
C CYS A 188 12.46 -5.14 16.61
N ILE A 189 13.37 -4.69 17.48
CA ILE A 189 14.04 -3.39 17.36
C ILE A 189 14.92 -3.33 16.09
N THR A 190 15.53 -4.47 15.74
CA THR A 190 16.37 -4.65 14.55
C THR A 190 15.60 -5.35 13.46
N PHE A 191 15.98 -5.07 12.21
CA PHE A 191 15.42 -5.78 11.06
C PHE A 191 16.05 -7.16 10.89
N GLY A 192 15.22 -8.14 10.57
CA GLY A 192 15.62 -9.48 10.20
C GLY A 192 16.06 -9.60 8.75
N ILE A 193 16.50 -10.83 8.44
CA ILE A 193 16.90 -11.26 7.10
C ILE A 193 15.78 -11.15 6.07
N ALA A 194 14.52 -11.29 6.48
CA ALA A 194 13.38 -11.27 5.56
C ALA A 194 13.21 -9.88 4.92
N ASP A 195 13.32 -8.81 5.70
CA ASP A 195 13.28 -7.43 5.20
C ASP A 195 14.31 -7.17 4.10
N ALA A 196 15.49 -7.78 4.21
CA ALA A 196 16.56 -7.65 3.23
C ALA A 196 16.26 -8.33 1.88
N PHE A 197 15.27 -9.22 1.80
CA PHE A 197 14.90 -9.97 0.60
C PHE A 197 13.49 -9.68 0.08
N MET A 198 12.67 -8.92 0.81
CA MET A 198 11.30 -8.58 0.41
C MET A 198 11.27 -7.29 -0.40
N PRO A 199 10.35 -7.14 -1.37
CA PRO A 199 10.13 -5.85 -2.02
C PRO A 199 9.62 -4.87 -0.95
N GLN A 200 10.20 -3.68 -0.86
CA GLN A 200 9.79 -2.63 0.09
C GLN A 200 8.94 -1.54 -0.57
N ASP A 201 9.34 -1.09 -1.77
CA ASP A 201 8.62 -0.08 -2.53
C ASP A 201 7.91 -0.66 -3.75
N ASN A 202 6.86 0.01 -4.19
CA ASN A 202 6.21 -0.20 -5.48
C ASN A 202 5.86 1.13 -6.10
N THR A 203 6.18 1.31 -7.38
CA THR A 203 5.64 2.41 -8.19
C THR A 203 4.73 1.80 -9.24
N GLY A 204 3.44 2.08 -9.17
CA GLY A 204 2.46 1.43 -10.03
C GLY A 204 1.03 1.69 -9.60
N PHE A 205 0.19 0.66 -9.72
CA PHE A 205 -1.17 0.68 -9.18
C PHE A 205 -1.48 -0.57 -8.36
N LEU A 206 -2.42 -0.42 -7.43
CA LEU A 206 -3.01 -1.50 -6.65
C LEU A 206 -4.53 -1.31 -6.64
N ALA A 207 -5.26 -2.34 -7.05
CA ALA A 207 -6.71 -2.41 -6.90
C ALA A 207 -7.05 -3.33 -5.72
N ILE A 208 -7.83 -2.82 -4.78
CA ILE A 208 -8.24 -3.50 -3.56
C ILE A 208 -9.76 -3.66 -3.61
N PHE A 209 -10.23 -4.91 -3.61
CA PHE A 209 -11.63 -5.27 -3.61
C PHE A 209 -12.01 -5.83 -2.24
N THR A 210 -13.19 -5.46 -1.73
CA THR A 210 -13.79 -6.07 -0.54
C THR A 210 -15.09 -6.76 -0.93
N PRO A 211 -15.03 -7.95 -1.58
CA PRO A 211 -16.21 -8.68 -2.02
C PRO A 211 -17.07 -9.21 -0.87
N ASP A 212 -16.48 -9.39 0.32
CA ASP A 212 -17.17 -9.84 1.54
C ASP A 212 -16.52 -9.16 2.76
N PRO A 213 -17.25 -8.86 3.85
CA PRO A 213 -16.66 -8.26 5.05
C PRO A 213 -15.47 -9.03 5.65
N LEU A 214 -15.39 -10.34 5.39
CA LEU A 214 -14.34 -11.22 5.88
C LEU A 214 -13.21 -11.44 4.88
N CYS A 215 -13.30 -10.84 3.68
CA CYS A 215 -12.40 -11.12 2.58
C CYS A 215 -12.03 -9.84 1.80
N ASP A 216 -10.75 -9.49 1.78
CA ASP A 216 -10.23 -8.50 0.84
C ASP A 216 -9.28 -9.16 -0.17
N VAL A 217 -9.29 -8.66 -1.40
CA VAL A 217 -8.39 -9.11 -2.47
C VAL A 217 -7.66 -7.89 -3.03
N GLY A 218 -6.34 -7.89 -2.94
CA GLY A 218 -5.49 -6.92 -3.61
C GLY A 218 -4.86 -7.51 -4.87
N VAL A 219 -4.88 -6.77 -5.97
CA VAL A 219 -4.15 -7.11 -7.20
C VAL A 219 -3.52 -5.84 -7.74
N GLY A 220 -2.22 -5.89 -8.05
CA GLY A 220 -1.51 -4.74 -8.55
C GLY A 220 -0.41 -5.10 -9.54
N LEU A 221 0.01 -4.06 -10.24
CA LEU A 221 1.10 -4.07 -11.19
C LEU A 221 1.90 -2.80 -10.99
N GLY A 222 3.21 -2.94 -11.01
CA GLY A 222 4.12 -1.81 -10.89
C GLY A 222 5.42 -2.09 -11.61
N ASN A 223 6.34 -1.15 -11.48
CA ASN A 223 7.70 -1.32 -11.95
C ASN A 223 8.38 -2.45 -11.16
N CYS A 224 9.32 -3.15 -11.79
CA CYS A 224 10.18 -4.08 -11.08
C CYS A 224 10.83 -3.39 -9.88
N SER A 225 10.73 -4.07 -8.74
CA SER A 225 11.30 -3.61 -7.48
C SER A 225 12.82 -3.49 -7.57
N GLY A 226 13.41 -2.32 -7.27
CA GLY A 226 14.86 -2.14 -7.19
C GLY A 226 15.54 -1.57 -8.43
N GLU A 227 14.82 -1.01 -9.38
CA GLU A 227 15.40 -0.07 -10.34
C GLU A 227 15.09 1.37 -9.90
N SER A 228 15.96 2.31 -10.29
CA SER A 228 15.67 3.75 -10.17
C SER A 228 14.26 3.98 -10.69
N ASN A 229 13.37 4.62 -9.92
CA ASN A 229 12.00 4.96 -10.36
C ASN A 229 12.01 6.12 -11.40
N ASP A 230 13.04 6.14 -12.22
CA ASP A 230 13.48 7.26 -13.04
C ASP A 230 13.37 6.80 -14.48
N LEU A 231 12.70 7.61 -15.31
CA LEU A 231 12.64 7.40 -16.77
C LEU A 231 14.00 7.55 -17.49
N ALA A 232 15.11 7.65 -16.76
CA ALA A 232 16.38 8.19 -17.24
C ALA A 232 17.57 7.21 -17.19
N SER A 233 17.40 5.95 -16.78
CA SER A 233 18.53 5.00 -16.74
C SER A 233 18.70 4.26 -18.08
N PHE A 234 19.71 4.65 -18.85
CA PHE A 234 20.35 3.88 -19.94
C PHE A 234 19.50 3.30 -21.09
N GLY A 235 18.26 3.75 -21.30
CA GLY A 235 17.45 3.31 -22.45
C GLY A 235 16.85 1.91 -22.32
N ALA A 236 16.89 1.33 -21.11
CA ALA A 236 16.03 0.23 -20.71
C ALA A 236 14.88 0.82 -19.86
N GLY A 237 13.63 0.51 -20.20
CA GLY A 237 12.50 0.88 -19.34
C GLY A 237 12.38 -0.10 -18.18
N ASP A 238 11.71 0.32 -17.11
CA ASP A 238 11.39 -0.56 -15.99
C ASP A 238 10.49 -1.70 -16.48
N GLU A 239 10.85 -2.93 -16.13
CA GLU A 239 10.03 -4.12 -16.39
C GLU A 239 8.84 -4.16 -15.42
N ALA A 240 7.93 -5.14 -15.55
CA ALA A 240 6.72 -5.19 -14.74
C ALA A 240 6.81 -6.20 -13.58
N ALA A 241 6.47 -5.75 -12.38
CA ALA A 241 6.13 -6.57 -11.22
C ALA A 241 4.63 -6.82 -11.16
N ILE A 242 4.24 -8.03 -10.74
CA ILE A 242 2.86 -8.39 -10.41
C ILE A 242 2.82 -8.77 -8.94
N PHE A 243 1.84 -8.25 -8.23
CA PHE A 243 1.62 -8.58 -6.83
C PHE A 243 0.16 -8.72 -6.49
N SER A 244 -0.12 -9.60 -5.54
CA SER A 244 -1.46 -9.85 -5.06
C SER A 244 -1.43 -10.34 -3.62
N TYR A 245 -2.49 -10.04 -2.89
CA TYR A 245 -2.74 -10.61 -1.58
C TYR A 245 -4.22 -10.91 -1.40
N LEU A 246 -4.50 -11.79 -0.45
CA LEU A 246 -5.84 -12.06 0.04
C LEU A 246 -5.81 -11.82 1.55
N ILE A 247 -6.77 -11.09 2.12
CA ILE A 247 -6.96 -10.98 3.57
C ILE A 247 -8.20 -11.76 3.93
N LEU A 248 -8.04 -12.79 4.76
CA LEU A 248 -9.14 -13.56 5.34
C LEU A 248 -9.27 -13.19 6.81
N ARG A 249 -10.50 -12.91 7.25
CA ARG A 249 -10.83 -12.57 8.64
C ARG A 249 -11.79 -13.59 9.21
N SER A 250 -11.67 -13.86 10.50
CA SER A 250 -12.66 -14.63 11.23
C SER A 250 -13.93 -13.80 11.48
N PRO A 251 -15.13 -14.40 11.54
CA PRO A 251 -16.36 -13.69 11.87
C PRO A 251 -16.38 -12.99 13.24
N LYS A 252 -15.50 -13.42 14.16
CA LYS A 252 -15.36 -12.85 15.50
C LYS A 252 -14.19 -11.87 15.61
N ASP A 253 -13.58 -11.53 14.48
CA ASP A 253 -12.43 -10.62 14.37
C ASP A 253 -11.22 -11.01 15.25
N ASN A 254 -11.11 -12.29 15.62
CA ASN A 254 -10.06 -12.81 16.49
C ASN A 254 -8.96 -13.56 15.73
N ALA A 255 -9.07 -13.64 14.41
CA ALA A 255 -8.06 -14.23 13.54
C ALA A 255 -8.04 -13.54 12.17
N ARG A 256 -6.84 -13.38 11.64
CA ARG A 256 -6.57 -12.83 10.30
C ARG A 256 -5.48 -13.67 9.63
N LEU A 257 -5.64 -13.95 8.35
CA LEU A 257 -4.64 -14.59 7.52
C LEU A 257 -4.46 -13.79 6.23
N GLN A 258 -3.22 -13.53 5.85
CA GLN A 258 -2.87 -12.81 4.63
C GLN A 258 -1.78 -13.56 3.86
N PRO A 259 -2.15 -14.52 2.98
CA PRO A 259 -1.24 -14.96 1.95
C PRO A 259 -1.01 -13.84 0.93
N GLY A 260 0.23 -13.66 0.53
CA GLY A 260 0.63 -12.67 -0.45
C GLY A 260 1.66 -13.23 -1.42
N PHE A 261 1.65 -12.72 -2.64
CA PHE A 261 2.54 -13.11 -3.72
C PHE A 261 3.08 -11.89 -4.45
N TYR A 262 4.34 -11.97 -4.85
CA TYR A 262 5.03 -10.98 -5.65
C TYR A 262 5.88 -11.68 -6.69
N ALA A 263 5.89 -11.18 -7.93
CA ALA A 263 6.76 -11.71 -8.98
C ALA A 263 7.25 -10.63 -9.94
N THR A 264 8.52 -10.71 -10.30
CA THR A 264 9.18 -9.94 -11.35
C THR A 264 9.80 -10.94 -12.34
N PRO A 265 9.12 -11.22 -13.46
CA PRO A 265 9.51 -12.32 -14.33
C PRO A 265 10.73 -12.03 -15.23
N TRP A 266 11.22 -10.79 -15.25
CA TRP A 266 12.31 -10.37 -16.14
C TRP A 266 13.58 -9.85 -15.44
N GLY A 267 13.54 -9.70 -14.11
CA GLY A 267 14.76 -9.81 -13.32
C GLY A 267 15.81 -8.71 -13.43
N THR A 268 15.46 -7.50 -13.82
CA THR A 268 16.35 -6.37 -13.51
C THR A 268 16.31 -6.06 -12.02
N HIS A 269 17.47 -6.26 -11.39
CA HIS A 269 17.84 -5.81 -10.04
C HIS A 269 16.75 -6.01 -8.99
N GLY A 270 16.42 -7.26 -8.63
CA GLY A 270 15.47 -7.56 -7.56
C GLY A 270 15.97 -7.01 -6.23
N SER A 271 15.69 -5.74 -5.93
CA SER A 271 16.34 -5.07 -4.81
C SER A 271 15.65 -3.76 -4.41
N ASN A 272 14.34 -3.77 -4.14
CA ASN A 272 13.91 -3.06 -2.92
C ASN A 272 14.25 -3.88 -1.66
N ALA A 273 14.64 -5.14 -1.85
CA ALA A 273 15.52 -5.88 -0.96
C ALA A 273 16.82 -5.09 -0.78
N ARG A 274 17.34 -4.92 0.45
CA ARG A 274 18.59 -4.17 0.72
C ARG A 274 19.85 -4.83 0.11
N VAL A 275 19.69 -5.99 -0.52
CA VAL A 275 20.75 -6.74 -1.20
C VAL A 275 20.45 -6.79 -2.70
N ALA A 276 21.41 -6.35 -3.52
CA ALA A 276 21.33 -6.47 -4.97
C ALA A 276 21.25 -7.96 -5.38
N LEU A 277 20.05 -8.44 -5.72
CA LEU A 277 19.85 -9.76 -6.31
C LEU A 277 19.93 -9.64 -7.82
N ASP A 278 21.07 -10.06 -8.38
CA ASP A 278 21.21 -10.26 -9.82
C ASP A 278 20.50 -11.57 -10.21
N GLN A 279 19.20 -11.48 -10.50
CA GLN A 279 18.37 -12.64 -10.82
C GLN A 279 17.42 -12.32 -11.97
N ASN A 280 17.51 -13.08 -13.07
CA ASN A 280 16.62 -13.01 -14.24
C ASN A 280 15.11 -13.18 -13.94
N SER A 281 14.74 -13.63 -12.74
CA SER A 281 13.36 -13.64 -12.25
C SER A 281 13.36 -13.70 -10.72
N TYR A 282 12.52 -12.90 -10.07
CA TYR A 282 12.31 -12.96 -8.62
C TYR A 282 10.84 -13.24 -8.31
N TYR A 283 10.60 -14.05 -7.28
CA TYR A 283 9.26 -14.24 -6.72
C TYR A 283 9.36 -14.35 -5.20
N ALA A 284 8.37 -13.79 -4.52
CA ALA A 284 8.18 -13.94 -3.09
C ALA A 284 6.76 -14.40 -2.79
N TRP A 285 6.68 -15.28 -1.81
CA TRP A 285 5.42 -15.72 -1.22
C TRP A 285 5.56 -15.60 0.30
N ASN A 286 4.56 -15.00 0.94
CA ASN A 286 4.52 -14.84 2.38
C ASN A 286 3.14 -15.23 2.92
N LEU A 287 3.08 -15.58 4.21
CA LEU A 287 1.84 -15.89 4.89
C LEU A 287 1.81 -15.23 6.25
N ILE A 288 1.21 -14.04 6.33
CA ILE A 288 1.06 -13.37 7.63
C ILE A 288 -0.19 -13.90 8.31
N GLY A 289 -0.10 -14.23 9.58
CA GLY A 289 -1.26 -14.62 10.36
C GLY A 289 -1.24 -14.04 11.76
N ASP A 290 -2.43 -13.62 12.20
CA ASP A 290 -2.71 -13.13 13.53
C ASP A 290 -3.83 -13.96 14.15
N TRP A 291 -3.69 -14.32 15.41
CA TRP A 291 -4.74 -14.99 16.17
C TRP A 291 -4.71 -14.59 17.63
N SER A 292 -5.88 -14.25 18.16
CA SER A 292 -6.12 -14.01 19.59
C SER A 292 -7.17 -14.99 20.12
N PRO A 293 -7.00 -15.57 21.32
CA PRO A 293 -8.05 -16.33 21.96
C PRO A 293 -9.17 -15.40 22.44
N LEU A 294 -10.42 -15.76 22.16
CA LEU A 294 -11.60 -14.96 22.51
C LEU A 294 -11.74 -14.68 24.01
N PHE A 295 -11.21 -15.55 24.87
CA PHE A 295 -11.27 -15.35 26.33
C PHE A 295 -10.25 -14.34 26.85
N ALA A 296 -9.22 -14.02 26.05
CA ALA A 296 -8.11 -13.18 26.49
C ALA A 296 -8.27 -11.71 26.12
N GLU A 297 -9.32 -11.35 25.35
CA GLU A 297 -9.61 -9.97 24.91
C GLU A 297 -8.36 -9.28 24.34
N ASP A 298 -7.70 -9.93 23.37
CA ASP A 298 -6.49 -9.48 22.68
C ASP A 298 -5.23 -9.28 23.54
N ARG A 299 -5.27 -9.62 24.83
CA ARG A 299 -4.06 -9.60 25.67
C ARG A 299 -2.99 -10.57 25.20
N TRP A 300 -3.41 -11.67 24.58
CA TRP A 300 -2.54 -12.67 23.99
C TRP A 300 -2.79 -12.71 22.50
N LYS A 301 -1.75 -12.37 21.74
CA LYS A 301 -1.77 -12.42 20.27
C LYS A 301 -0.63 -13.32 19.81
N LEU A 302 -0.98 -14.32 18.99
CA LEU A 302 -0.02 -15.07 18.20
C LEU A 302 0.06 -14.43 16.83
N THR A 303 1.26 -13.99 16.46
CA THR A 303 1.57 -13.46 15.13
C THR A 303 2.66 -14.32 14.50
N PHE A 304 2.51 -14.64 13.20
CA PHE A 304 3.47 -15.42 12.44
C PHE A 304 3.58 -14.93 10.98
N ASN A 305 4.70 -15.27 10.34
CA ASN A 305 4.96 -15.08 8.92
C ASN A 305 5.63 -16.33 8.32
#